data_AF-A0ABD0Q1M8-F1
#
_entry.id   AF-A0ABD0Q1M8-F1
#
_cell.length_a   1.000
_cell.length_b   1.000
_cell.length_c   1.000
_cell.angle_alpha   90.00
_cell.angle_beta   90.00
_cell.angle_gamma   90.00
#
_symmetry.space_group_name_H-M   'P 1'
#
loop_
_entity.id
_entity.type
_entity.pdbx_description
1 polymer ?
#
loop_
_entity_poly.entity_id
_entity_poly.type
_entity_poly.pdbx_seq_one_letter_code
_entity_poly.pdbx_strand_id
1 'polypeptide(L)' 'MKYQGLCPPVPRTEEDFDPGAKFHIPANVPYVRYFVSFVIQFQFHKALCEAAGQPAPLHNCDIYQSKEAGKLLG' A
#
# COMPACT_ATOMS: atom_id res chain seq x y z
N MET A 1 -8.91 5.51 -18.28
CA MET A 1 -9.33 6.50 -17.25
C MET A 1 -10.28 5.97 -16.17
N LYS A 2 -10.91 4.79 -16.32
CA LYS A 2 -11.97 4.26 -15.44
C LYS A 2 -11.73 4.36 -13.93
N TYR A 3 -10.50 4.13 -13.45
CA TYR A 3 -10.24 3.99 -12.01
C TYR A 3 -9.74 5.26 -11.33
N GLN A 4 -8.91 6.06 -12.00
CA GLN A 4 -8.27 7.24 -11.40
C GLN A 4 -8.99 8.56 -11.75
N GLY A 5 -9.91 8.55 -12.72
CA GLY A 5 -10.63 9.76 -13.14
C GLY A 5 -9.74 10.82 -13.79
N LEU A 6 -8.55 10.44 -14.28
CA LEU A 6 -7.57 11.35 -14.89
C LEU A 6 -7.59 11.26 -16.42
N CYS A 7 -7.30 12.37 -17.10
CA CYS A 7 -7.04 12.46 -18.53
C CYS A 7 -5.62 12.99 -18.83
N PRO A 8 -5.00 12.59 -19.96
CA PRO A 8 -3.73 13.18 -20.37
C PRO A 8 -3.95 14.64 -20.79
N PRO A 9 -2.98 15.54 -20.51
CA PRO A 9 -3.08 16.96 -20.86
C PRO A 9 -2.91 17.23 -22.36
N VAL A 10 -2.44 16.24 -23.13
CA VAL A 10 -2.27 16.29 -24.59
C VAL A 10 -2.86 15.02 -25.22
N PRO A 11 -3.27 15.05 -26.50
CA PRO A 11 -3.69 13.85 -27.20
C PRO A 11 -2.59 12.77 -27.20
N ARG A 12 -2.96 11.51 -27.00
CA ARG A 12 -2.07 10.35 -27.10
C ARG A 12 -2.46 9.51 -28.31
N THR A 13 -1.49 8.84 -28.92
CA THR A 13 -1.72 7.87 -30.01
C THR A 13 -1.21 6.49 -29.60
N GLU A 14 -1.40 5.47 -30.44
CA GLU A 14 -0.86 4.12 -30.16
C GLU A 14 0.67 4.03 -30.26
N GLU A 15 1.34 5.08 -30.79
CA GLU A 15 2.81 5.19 -30.78
C GLU A 15 3.33 5.58 -29.38
N ASP A 16 2.45 6.12 -28.52
CA ASP A 16 2.76 6.55 -27.17
C ASP A 16 2.59 5.41 -26.15
N PHE A 17 3.67 4.70 -25.83
CA PHE A 17 3.65 3.69 -24.77
C PHE A 17 3.74 4.29 -23.35
N ASP A 18 2.70 5.02 -22.94
CA ASP A 18 2.60 5.68 -21.60
C ASP A 18 2.90 4.76 -20.41
N PRO A 19 2.40 3.51 -20.35
CA PRO A 19 2.73 2.60 -19.25
C PRO A 19 4.24 2.36 -19.10
N GLY A 20 5.00 2.42 -20.20
CA GLY A 20 6.45 2.26 -20.20
C GLY A 20 7.21 3.34 -19.41
N ALA A 21 6.60 4.51 -19.21
CA ALA A 21 7.18 5.57 -18.36
C ALA A 21 7.09 5.27 -16.85
N LYS A 22 6.38 4.21 -16.43
CA LYS A 22 6.31 3.74 -15.05
C LYS A 22 7.27 2.58 -14.84
N PHE A 23 8.34 2.80 -14.05
CA PHE A 23 9.43 1.85 -13.73
C PHE A 23 9.05 0.36 -13.72
N HIS A 24 7.96 -0.02 -13.05
CA HIS A 24 7.53 -1.41 -12.90
C HIS A 24 7.24 -2.13 -14.21
N ILE A 25 6.86 -1.41 -15.27
CA ILE A 25 6.61 -1.96 -16.60
C ILE A 25 7.93 -2.38 -17.28
N PRO A 26 8.91 -1.48 -17.57
CA PRO A 26 10.16 -1.89 -18.21
C PRO A 26 11.05 -2.76 -17.32
N ALA A 27 10.95 -2.65 -15.98
CA ALA A 27 11.71 -3.48 -15.06
C ALA A 27 11.06 -4.86 -14.79
N ASN A 28 9.91 -5.16 -15.40
CA ASN A 28 9.16 -6.41 -15.20
C ASN A 28 8.89 -6.73 -13.71
N VAL A 29 8.47 -5.72 -12.94
CA VAL A 29 8.19 -5.85 -11.51
C VAL A 29 6.67 -5.91 -11.27
N PRO A 30 6.11 -7.02 -10.75
CA PRO A 30 4.67 -7.15 -10.50
C PRO A 30 4.05 -6.02 -9.67
N TYR A 31 2.96 -5.40 -10.16
CA TYR A 31 2.35 -4.22 -9.52
C TYR A 31 1.26 -4.52 -8.48
N VAL A 32 0.57 -5.65 -8.59
CA VAL A 32 -0.57 -6.01 -7.72
C VAL A 32 -0.18 -6.05 -6.23
N ARG A 33 1.10 -6.31 -5.93
CA ARG A 33 1.64 -6.32 -4.57
C ARG A 33 1.36 -5.01 -3.81
N TYR A 34 1.35 -3.87 -4.50
CA TYR A 34 1.06 -2.58 -3.87
C TYR A 34 -0.41 -2.49 -3.46
N PHE A 35 -1.35 -2.81 -4.35
CA PHE A 35 -2.76 -2.76 -3.99
C PHE A 35 -3.07 -3.65 -2.77
N VAL A 36 -2.53 -4.87 -2.76
CA VAL A 36 -2.71 -5.81 -1.65
C VAL A 36 -2.01 -5.31 -0.39
N SER A 37 -0.77 -4.82 -0.47
CA SER A 37 -0.03 -4.34 0.71
C SER A 37 -0.72 -3.16 1.38
N PHE A 38 -1.33 -2.26 0.58
CA PHE A 38 -2.05 -1.11 1.12
C PHE A 38 -3.31 -1.49 1.91
N VAL A 39 -3.87 -2.68 1.68
CA VAL A 39 -4.98 -3.21 2.49
C VAL A 39 -4.44 -3.98 3.69
N ILE A 40 -3.52 -4.92 3.47
CA ILE A 40 -3.00 -5.80 4.51
C ILE A 40 -2.23 -5.03 5.59
N GLN A 41 -1.52 -3.96 5.25
CA GLN A 41 -0.79 -3.16 6.24
C GLN A 41 -1.69 -2.65 7.37
N PHE A 42 -2.96 -2.30 7.08
CA PHE A 42 -3.91 -1.84 8.10
C PHE A 42 -4.52 -3.00 8.89
N GLN A 43 -4.65 -4.18 8.28
CA GLN A 43 -5.07 -5.39 8.99
C GLN A 43 -4.01 -5.79 10.02
N PHE A 44 -2.73 -5.77 9.63
CA PHE A 44 -1.62 -6.01 10.54
C PHE A 44 -1.52 -4.93 11.60
N HIS A 45 -1.53 -3.66 11.23
CA HIS A 45 -1.47 -2.55 12.19
C HIS A 45 -2.57 -2.67 13.25
N LYS A 46 -3.83 -2.92 12.84
CA LYS A 46 -4.93 -3.15 13.78
C LYS A 46 -4.68 -4.31 14.74
N ALA A 47 -4.29 -5.48 14.23
CA ALA A 47 -4.04 -6.66 15.06
C ALA A 47 -2.88 -6.45 16.05
N LEU A 48 -1.82 -5.77 15.61
CA LEU A 48 -0.67 -5.47 16.47
C LEU A 48 -1.00 -4.42 17.53
N CYS A 49 -1.83 -3.41 17.20
CA CYS A 49 -2.32 -2.43 18.17
C CYS A 49 -3.20 -3.06 19.25
N GLU A 50 -4.06 -4.00 18.87
CA GLU A 50 -4.85 -4.79 19.81
C GLU A 50 -3.96 -5.63 20.72
N ALA A 51 -2.93 -6.28 20.17
CA ALA A 51 -1.94 -7.04 20.94
C ALA A 51 -1.08 -6.16 21.87
N ALA A 52 -0.79 -4.92 21.46
CA ALA A 52 -0.07 -3.94 22.27
C ALA A 52 -0.92 -3.34 23.41
N GLY A 53 -2.23 -3.63 23.45
CA GLY A 53 -3.12 -3.19 24.52
C GLY A 53 -3.35 -1.68 24.57
N GLN A 54 -3.28 -0.97 23.44
CA GLN A 54 -3.46 0.49 23.38
C GLN A 54 -4.90 0.89 23.00
N PRO A 55 -5.70 1.45 23.93
CA PRO A 55 -7.03 1.97 23.63
C PRO A 55 -6.94 3.38 23.03
N ALA A 56 -6.50 3.48 21.78
CA ALA A 56 -6.42 4.73 21.03
C ALA A 56 -7.10 4.58 19.65
N PRO A 57 -7.52 5.68 19.01
CA PRO A 57 -7.84 5.65 17.58
C PRO A 57 -6.68 5.00 16.81
N LEU A 58 -6.98 4.12 15.85
CA LEU A 58 -5.98 3.27 15.20
C LEU A 58 -4.79 4.04 14.59
N HIS A 59 -5.03 5.27 14.11
CA HIS A 59 -4.00 6.13 13.54
C HIS A 59 -3.04 6.74 14.58
N ASN A 60 -3.37 6.68 15.88
CA ASN A 60 -2.55 7.14 17.01
C ASN A 60 -1.87 5.99 17.77
N CYS A 61 -2.13 4.74 17.39
CA CYS A 61 -1.49 3.59 18.00
C CYS A 61 0.00 3.55 17.65
N ASP A 62 0.82 3.22 18.64
CA ASP A 62 2.26 2.99 18.51
C ASP A 62 2.64 1.64 19.16
N ILE A 63 3.10 0.69 18.34
CA ILE A 63 3.48 -0.65 18.81
C ILE A 63 4.89 -0.71 19.44
N TYR A 64 5.59 0.42 19.51
CA TYR A 64 6.93 0.49 20.10
C TYR A 64 6.98 -0.14 21.50
N GLN A 65 8.01 -0.96 21.73
CA GLN A 65 8.24 -1.72 22.97
C GLN A 65 7.20 -2.79 23.36
N SER A 66 6.16 -3.03 22.56
CA SER A 66 5.26 -4.17 22.80
C SER A 66 5.91 -5.49 22.38
N LYS A 67 6.26 -6.32 23.37
CA LYS A 67 6.79 -7.67 23.14
C LYS A 67 5.71 -8.60 22.58
N GLU A 68 4.46 -8.36 23.00
CA GLU A 68 3.28 -9.09 22.59
C GLU A 68 3.00 -8.87 21.10
N ALA A 69 3.03 -7.62 20.64
CA ALA A 69 2.91 -7.30 19.22
C ALA A 69 4.09 -7.86 18.40
N GLY A 70 5.33 -7.73 18.90
CA GLY A 70 6.51 -8.31 18.25
C GLY A 70 6.39 -9.83 18.05
N LYS A 71 5.99 -10.56 19.11
CA LYS A 71 5.76 -12.01 19.04
C LYS A 71 4.66 -12.41 18.05
N LEU A 72 3.64 -11.57 17.89
CA LEU A 72 2.54 -11.82 16.95
C LEU A 72 2.94 -11.54 15.50
N LEU A 73 3.79 -10.56 15.25
CA LEU A 73 4.23 -10.18 13.90
C LEU A 73 5.14 -11.24 13.25
N GLY A 74 6.00 -11.89 14.05
CA GLY A 74 6.96 -12.88 13.59
C GLY A 74 8.32 -12.73 14.27
#